data_AF-A0A9P7I4X4-F1
#
_entry.id   AF-A0A9P7I4X4-F1
#
_cell.length_a   1.000
_cell.length_b   1.000
_cell.length_c   1.000
_cell.angle_alpha   90.00
_cell.angle_beta   90.00
_cell.angle_gamma   90.00
#
_symmetry.space_group_name_H-M   'P 1'
#
loop_
_entity.id
_entity.type
_entity.pdbx_description
1 polymer ?
#
loop_
_entity_poly.entity_id
_entity_poly.type
_entity_poly.pdbx_seq_one_letter_code
_entity_poly.pdbx_strand_id
1 'polypeptide(L)'
;MQTMGMTEGQWLASVVTHPDEWAYYYLHPRTGVELRPYSEDLSELVFVQNLKLSATQPVFKTFPELDFWEMKDLYSRHPKHPDLWNHPWIAAAYLTSHGQFQTAALLYPDESSIDKSDDIIINSVWPTFEEVNRSLPAFTQIHQKAFTADINAIYDRSTHSKPSVHINGTTEDVVCLGIREAIETVSGLVDLKDDNKIFTRGFNSLHIIHLAGLLSSAFDQPINSYLKHGPQDKIYHSKVTQDMLIKYARAFEPPREAKEHIVLTGTTREISSYLLDVLCNNDKVVKVWCLNRSADAFQRQVDSAKSKDLSSNWQSKAKFIRYDVASENLGLSQADFKEIKNEATAIIHNAWEVNFNLPLSSFEPQFVGLKSLVNICREAHHKIRFFFISSISAAMKWPSDLLGPILEASIPRFDAPINRYGSSKLIAKHLLSKAVRAGVLSLSVL
;
A
#
# COMPACT_ATOMS: atom_id res chain seq x y z
N MET A 1 5.42 12.31 26.59
CA MET A 1 4.58 13.05 25.64
C MET A 1 3.21 12.41 25.73
N GLN A 2 2.22 13.12 26.25
CA GLN A 2 0.83 12.64 26.15
C GLN A 2 0.39 12.94 24.73
N THR A 3 -0.01 11.90 24.00
CA THR A 3 -0.44 12.02 22.61
C THR A 3 -1.73 11.24 22.46
N MET A 4 -2.76 11.91 21.95
CA MET A 4 -4.02 11.28 21.62
C MET A 4 -4.15 11.30 20.10
N GLY A 5 -4.55 10.17 19.52
CA GLY A 5 -4.65 10.01 18.08
C GLY A 5 -5.93 9.29 17.72
N MET A 6 -6.50 9.65 16.58
CA MET A 6 -7.66 8.98 16.01
C MET A 6 -7.49 8.85 14.50
N THR A 7 -8.28 7.98 13.90
CA THR A 7 -8.19 7.67 12.47
C THR A 7 -8.61 8.87 11.61
N GLU A 8 -9.67 9.59 12.02
CA GLU A 8 -10.31 10.66 11.26
C GLU A 8 -9.67 12.04 11.44
N GLY A 9 -9.21 12.35 12.66
CA GLY A 9 -8.61 13.62 13.07
C GLY A 9 -7.09 13.58 13.27
N GLN A 10 -6.42 12.48 12.95
CA GLN A 10 -4.99 12.25 13.22
C GLN A 10 -4.62 12.56 14.69
N TRP A 11 -3.43 13.11 14.93
CA TRP A 11 -2.91 13.40 16.27
C TRP A 11 -3.47 14.73 16.80
N LEU A 12 -4.07 14.68 17.99
CA LEU A 12 -4.44 15.85 18.77
C LEU A 12 -3.18 16.44 19.42
N ALA A 13 -2.97 17.74 19.24
CA ALA A 13 -1.91 18.46 19.92
C ALA A 13 -2.29 18.66 21.40
N SER A 14 -1.85 17.74 22.25
CA SER A 14 -1.89 17.88 23.70
C SER A 14 -0.60 18.50 24.24
N VAL A 15 -0.74 19.36 25.24
CA VAL A 15 0.41 19.88 26.00
C VAL A 15 0.69 18.91 27.14
N VAL A 16 1.96 18.67 27.41
CA VAL A 16 2.40 17.83 28.52
C VAL A 16 1.94 18.47 29.83
N THR A 17 1.15 17.73 30.61
CA THR A 17 0.70 18.17 31.94
C THR A 17 1.79 17.99 32.99
N HIS A 18 1.58 18.55 34.19
CA HIS A 18 2.48 18.29 35.31
C HIS A 18 2.52 16.77 35.60
N PRO A 19 3.67 16.20 36.01
CA PRO A 19 3.77 14.76 36.27
C PRO A 19 2.71 14.18 37.21
N ASP A 20 2.24 14.96 38.19
CA ASP A 20 1.18 14.55 39.12
C ASP A 20 -0.23 14.53 38.50
N GLU A 21 -0.38 15.05 37.28
CA GLU A 21 -1.64 15.16 36.53
C GLU A 21 -1.57 14.35 35.23
N TRP A 22 -0.72 13.33 35.20
CA TRP A 22 -0.39 12.55 34.02
C TRP A 22 -1.57 11.80 33.39
N ALA A 23 -2.61 11.50 34.18
CA ALA A 23 -3.84 10.87 33.71
C ALA A 23 -4.73 11.84 32.91
N TYR A 24 -4.47 13.15 32.98
CA TYR A 24 -5.27 14.18 32.33
C TYR A 24 -4.56 14.79 31.13
N TYR A 25 -5.34 15.23 30.15
CA TYR A 25 -4.89 15.87 28.92
C TYR A 25 -5.16 17.37 28.97
N TYR A 26 -4.14 18.19 28.67
CA TYR A 26 -4.35 19.58 28.26
C TYR A 26 -4.45 19.63 26.73
N LEU A 27 -5.62 19.94 26.20
CA LEU A 27 -5.81 20.07 24.75
C LEU A 27 -5.45 21.50 24.33
N HIS A 28 -4.43 21.65 23.49
CA HIS A 28 -3.94 22.97 23.12
C HIS A 28 -5.02 23.73 22.31
N PRO A 29 -5.36 25.00 22.61
CA PRO A 29 -6.46 25.71 21.94
C PRO A 29 -6.39 25.77 20.40
N ARG A 30 -5.18 25.67 19.83
CA ARG A 30 -4.93 25.59 18.38
C ARG A 30 -5.30 24.25 17.72
N THR A 31 -5.75 23.24 18.46
CA THR A 31 -6.43 22.07 17.86
C THR A 31 -7.83 22.44 17.38
N GLY A 32 -8.42 23.53 17.89
CA GLY A 32 -9.78 23.96 17.55
C GLY A 32 -10.86 22.96 17.99
N VAL A 33 -10.58 22.25 19.09
CA VAL A 33 -11.57 21.43 19.79
C VAL A 33 -12.23 22.24 20.90
N GLU A 34 -13.51 21.98 21.11
CA GLU A 34 -14.32 22.46 22.21
C GLU A 34 -14.75 21.27 23.06
N LEU A 35 -14.78 21.45 24.37
CA LEU A 35 -15.42 20.49 25.26
C LEU A 35 -16.80 21.03 25.61
N ARG A 36 -17.83 20.40 25.02
CA ARG A 36 -19.22 20.83 25.17
C ARG A 36 -19.85 20.06 26.34
N PRO A 37 -20.60 20.71 27.24
CA PRO A 37 -21.26 20.02 28.34
C PRO A 37 -22.18 18.90 27.83
N TYR A 38 -22.05 17.69 28.38
CA TYR A 38 -22.88 16.54 28.02
C TYR A 38 -23.73 16.06 29.22
N SER A 39 -23.15 16.02 30.43
CA SER A 39 -23.85 15.81 31.71
C SER A 39 -23.24 16.69 32.82
N GLU A 40 -23.72 16.57 34.06
CA GLU A 40 -23.23 17.40 35.18
C GLU A 40 -21.70 17.37 35.33
N ASP A 41 -21.08 16.21 35.13
CA ASP A 41 -19.64 16.01 35.37
C ASP A 41 -18.83 15.64 34.11
N LEU A 42 -19.49 15.45 32.96
CA LEU A 42 -18.84 15.02 31.72
C LEU A 42 -19.07 16.00 30.58
N SER A 43 -18.01 16.22 29.80
CA SER A 43 -18.03 17.02 28.58
C SER A 43 -17.59 16.16 27.39
N GLU A 44 -18.28 16.35 26.27
CA GLU A 44 -17.93 15.70 25.01
C GLU A 44 -16.91 16.54 24.25
N LEU A 45 -15.88 15.88 23.71
CA LEU A 45 -14.89 16.52 22.86
C LEU A 45 -15.46 16.71 21.44
N VAL A 46 -15.48 17.94 20.96
CA VAL A 46 -16.06 18.28 19.65
C VAL A 46 -15.08 19.15 18.87
N PHE A 47 -14.71 18.74 17.67
CA PHE A 47 -13.98 19.62 16.76
C PHE A 47 -14.93 20.65 16.18
N VAL A 48 -14.51 21.91 16.08
CA VAL A 48 -15.28 22.96 15.42
C VAL A 48 -14.47 23.54 14.28
N GLN A 49 -15.05 23.56 13.08
CA GLN A 49 -14.33 23.92 11.87
C GLN A 49 -13.82 25.35 11.97
N ASN A 50 -12.51 25.50 11.90
CA ASN A 50 -11.85 26.79 11.84
C ASN A 50 -10.85 26.80 10.70
N LEU A 51 -11.18 27.52 9.64
CA LEU A 51 -10.36 27.57 8.42
C LEU A 51 -8.91 28.02 8.68
N LYS A 52 -8.68 28.83 9.74
CA LYS A 52 -7.33 29.27 10.15
C LYS A 52 -6.51 28.17 10.84
N LEU A 53 -7.18 27.11 11.31
CA LEU A 53 -6.58 25.93 11.96
C LEU A 53 -6.70 24.66 11.09
N SER A 54 -7.00 24.81 9.80
CA SER A 54 -7.17 23.68 8.86
C SER A 54 -5.96 22.72 8.77
N ALA A 55 -4.76 23.16 9.15
CA ALA A 55 -3.57 22.31 9.23
C ALA A 55 -3.59 21.34 10.42
N THR A 56 -4.30 21.70 11.51
CA THR A 56 -4.42 20.94 12.75
C THR A 56 -5.81 20.30 12.93
N GLN A 57 -6.71 20.47 11.95
CA GLN A 57 -8.04 19.86 11.92
C GLN A 57 -8.25 19.02 10.65
N PRO A 58 -7.51 17.91 10.50
CA PRO A 58 -7.61 17.08 9.29
C PRO A 58 -8.98 16.41 9.15
N VAL A 59 -9.76 16.30 10.22
CA VAL A 59 -11.15 15.80 10.17
C VAL A 59 -12.02 16.61 9.20
N PHE A 60 -11.83 17.92 9.09
CA PHE A 60 -12.54 18.77 8.12
C PHE A 60 -11.87 18.83 6.74
N LYS A 61 -10.75 18.13 6.54
CA LYS A 61 -10.26 17.81 5.19
C LYS A 61 -10.90 16.53 4.68
N THR A 62 -11.14 15.59 5.58
CA THR A 62 -11.85 14.33 5.29
C THR A 62 -13.36 14.56 5.14
N PHE A 63 -13.94 15.44 5.95
CA PHE A 63 -15.36 15.81 5.96
C PHE A 63 -15.51 17.34 5.84
N PRO A 64 -15.20 17.93 4.67
CA PRO A 64 -15.16 19.39 4.47
C PRO A 64 -16.51 20.08 4.57
N GLU A 65 -17.60 19.33 4.42
CA GLU A 65 -18.98 19.80 4.53
C GLU A 65 -19.46 19.99 5.97
N LEU A 66 -18.71 19.47 6.95
CA LEU A 66 -19.10 19.55 8.36
C LEU A 66 -18.54 20.80 9.02
N ASP A 67 -19.41 21.52 9.73
CA ASP A 67 -19.02 22.69 10.53
C ASP A 67 -18.47 22.28 11.92
N PHE A 68 -18.79 21.07 12.38
CA PHE A 68 -18.27 20.48 13.61
C PHE A 68 -18.28 18.94 13.54
N TRP A 69 -17.45 18.29 14.35
CA TRP A 69 -17.36 16.83 14.45
C TRP A 69 -17.40 16.39 15.91
N GLU A 70 -18.45 15.67 16.27
CA GLU A 70 -18.68 15.09 17.60
C GLU A 70 -17.85 13.82 17.76
N MET A 71 -16.87 13.82 18.68
CA MET A 71 -15.99 12.67 18.90
C MET A 71 -16.68 11.52 19.64
N LYS A 72 -17.74 11.82 20.40
CA LYS A 72 -18.42 10.88 21.30
C LYS A 72 -17.54 10.33 22.42
N ASP A 73 -16.31 10.82 22.53
CA ASP A 73 -15.43 10.61 23.67
C ASP A 73 -15.83 11.56 24.80
N LEU A 74 -16.12 10.98 25.97
CA LEU A 74 -16.51 11.71 27.16
C LEU A 74 -15.32 11.88 28.10
N TYR A 75 -15.14 13.11 28.56
CA TYR A 75 -14.06 13.48 29.47
C TYR A 75 -14.60 14.10 30.75
N SER A 76 -13.96 13.76 31.87
CA SER A 76 -14.18 14.44 33.15
C SER A 76 -13.18 15.58 33.34
N ARG A 77 -13.62 16.70 33.90
CA ARG A 77 -12.77 17.89 34.13
C ARG A 77 -11.96 17.71 35.41
N HIS A 78 -10.69 18.09 35.38
CA HIS A 78 -9.86 18.08 36.58
C HIS A 78 -10.41 19.05 37.65
N PRO A 79 -10.58 18.63 38.93
CA PRO A 79 -11.26 19.44 39.95
C PRO A 79 -10.58 20.78 40.30
N LYS A 80 -9.27 20.90 40.08
CA LYS A 80 -8.47 22.09 40.45
C LYS A 80 -7.85 22.83 39.26
N HIS A 81 -7.79 22.19 38.10
CA HIS A 81 -7.08 22.70 36.92
C HIS A 81 -8.01 22.59 35.69
N PRO A 82 -8.83 23.61 35.42
CA PRO A 82 -10.03 23.50 34.58
C PRO A 82 -9.77 23.16 33.10
N ASP A 83 -8.52 23.16 32.66
CA ASP A 83 -8.11 22.87 31.29
C ASP A 83 -7.65 21.41 31.07
N LEU A 84 -7.74 20.55 32.10
CA LEU A 84 -7.25 19.15 32.11
C LEU A 84 -8.37 18.09 32.15
N TRP A 85 -8.23 16.98 31.41
CA TRP A 85 -9.32 16.03 31.11
C TRP A 85 -8.91 14.52 30.97
N ASN A 86 -9.68 13.51 31.45
CA ASN A 86 -9.30 12.07 31.38
C ASN A 86 -10.44 11.04 31.07
N HIS A 87 -10.08 9.77 30.77
CA HIS A 87 -11.00 8.61 30.65
C HIS A 87 -11.21 7.90 32.01
N PRO A 88 -12.42 7.42 32.35
CA PRO A 88 -12.75 7.08 33.74
C PRO A 88 -12.04 5.86 34.37
N TRP A 89 -11.68 4.79 33.63
CA TRP A 89 -11.17 3.52 34.25
C TRP A 89 -9.85 2.97 33.69
N ILE A 90 -9.31 3.56 32.62
CA ILE A 90 -8.10 3.06 31.94
C ILE A 90 -7.19 4.24 31.78
N ALA A 91 -5.98 4.13 32.31
CA ALA A 91 -5.01 5.19 32.20
C ALA A 91 -4.08 5.02 30.99
N ALA A 92 -3.86 3.78 30.49
CA ALA A 92 -3.23 3.54 29.18
C ALA A 92 -3.53 2.15 28.58
N ALA A 93 -3.30 1.98 27.28
CA ALA A 93 -3.29 0.68 26.60
C ALA A 93 -2.20 0.62 25.52
N TYR A 94 -1.55 -0.54 25.35
CA TYR A 94 -0.46 -0.77 24.40
C TYR A 94 -0.72 -2.01 23.53
N LEU A 95 -0.70 -1.87 22.21
CA LEU A 95 -1.00 -2.93 21.23
C LEU A 95 0.26 -3.34 20.47
N THR A 96 0.48 -4.65 20.27
CA THR A 96 1.67 -5.16 19.57
C THR A 96 1.38 -6.38 18.67
N SER A 97 2.09 -6.45 17.54
CA SER A 97 2.04 -7.57 16.57
C SER A 97 3.38 -7.84 15.87
N HIS A 98 4.49 -7.26 16.35
CA HIS A 98 5.71 -7.14 15.55
C HIS A 98 6.49 -8.46 15.38
N GLY A 99 6.24 -9.17 14.27
CA GLY A 99 7.10 -10.25 13.74
C GLY A 99 6.76 -11.69 14.14
N GLN A 100 5.61 -11.93 14.78
CA GLN A 100 5.12 -13.26 15.18
C GLN A 100 3.65 -13.44 14.73
N PHE A 101 3.15 -14.68 14.67
CA PHE A 101 1.85 -15.03 14.06
C PHE A 101 0.60 -14.68 14.93
N GLN A 102 0.72 -13.88 16.00
CA GLN A 102 -0.37 -13.53 16.93
C GLN A 102 -0.28 -12.08 17.44
N THR A 103 -1.43 -11.40 17.59
CA THR A 103 -1.59 -10.00 18.04
C THR A 103 -1.98 -9.93 19.52
N ALA A 104 -1.46 -8.96 20.29
CA ALA A 104 -1.71 -8.83 21.74
C ALA A 104 -1.93 -7.37 22.21
N ALA A 105 -2.61 -7.21 23.34
CA ALA A 105 -2.86 -5.92 24.01
C ALA A 105 -2.42 -5.98 25.49
N LEU A 106 -1.79 -4.91 25.97
CA LEU A 106 -1.44 -4.67 27.37
C LEU A 106 -2.26 -3.48 27.88
N LEU A 107 -3.03 -3.68 28.95
CA LEU A 107 -3.89 -2.64 29.52
C LEU A 107 -3.29 -2.14 30.84
N TYR A 108 -3.30 -0.83 31.04
CA TYR A 108 -2.87 -0.19 32.26
C TYR A 108 -4.08 0.45 32.95
N PRO A 109 -4.57 -0.14 34.06
CA PRO A 109 -5.73 0.38 34.77
C PRO A 109 -5.41 1.71 35.46
N ASP A 110 -6.43 2.55 35.62
CA ASP A 110 -6.31 3.77 36.40
C ASP A 110 -6.09 3.46 37.89
N GLU A 111 -5.42 4.35 38.64
CA GLU A 111 -5.14 4.16 40.06
C GLU A 111 -6.42 3.94 40.89
N SER A 112 -7.53 4.58 40.50
CA SER A 112 -8.85 4.39 41.12
C SER A 112 -9.47 3.01 40.88
N SER A 113 -8.88 2.21 39.99
CA SER A 113 -9.37 0.90 39.55
C SER A 113 -8.41 -0.25 39.90
N ILE A 114 -7.32 0.01 40.62
CA ILE A 114 -6.29 -0.97 41.03
C ILE A 114 -6.86 -2.12 41.88
N ASP A 115 -7.90 -1.86 42.67
CA ASP A 115 -8.54 -2.87 43.54
C ASP A 115 -9.55 -3.78 42.81
N LYS A 116 -9.79 -3.53 41.51
CA LYS A 116 -10.68 -4.38 40.70
C LYS A 116 -9.88 -5.55 40.13
N SER A 117 -10.49 -6.74 40.06
CA SER A 117 -9.81 -7.89 39.45
C SER A 117 -9.57 -7.68 37.96
N ASP A 118 -8.48 -8.27 37.45
CA ASP A 118 -8.13 -8.23 36.02
C ASP A 118 -9.31 -8.65 35.14
N ASP A 119 -10.10 -9.64 35.56
CA ASP A 119 -11.29 -10.10 34.83
C ASP A 119 -12.36 -9.00 34.67
N ILE A 120 -12.56 -8.15 35.69
CA ILE A 120 -13.54 -7.06 35.62
C ILE A 120 -13.06 -6.00 34.63
N ILE A 121 -11.77 -5.68 34.66
CA ILE A 121 -11.15 -4.69 33.76
C ILE A 121 -11.17 -5.21 32.32
N ILE A 122 -10.75 -6.46 32.10
CA ILE A 122 -10.74 -7.12 30.78
C ILE A 122 -12.16 -7.19 30.22
N ASN A 123 -13.16 -7.62 31.01
CA ASN A 123 -14.55 -7.71 30.54
C ASN A 123 -15.17 -6.35 30.22
N SER A 124 -14.70 -5.26 30.84
CA SER A 124 -15.20 -3.91 30.54
C SER A 124 -14.78 -3.41 29.15
N VAL A 125 -13.65 -3.89 28.63
CA VAL A 125 -13.11 -3.51 27.30
C VAL A 125 -13.26 -4.58 26.25
N TRP A 126 -13.53 -5.83 26.64
CA TRP A 126 -13.65 -6.97 25.75
C TRP A 126 -14.71 -6.79 24.65
N PRO A 127 -15.90 -6.21 24.90
CA PRO A 127 -16.87 -5.94 23.85
C PRO A 127 -16.31 -5.10 22.69
N THR A 128 -15.41 -4.15 23.00
CA THR A 128 -14.72 -3.32 22.00
C THR A 128 -13.74 -4.15 21.15
N PHE A 129 -13.00 -5.08 21.77
CA PHE A 129 -12.13 -5.99 21.01
C PHE A 129 -12.91 -7.00 20.17
N GLU A 130 -14.05 -7.51 20.65
CA GLU A 130 -14.93 -8.39 19.87
C GLU A 130 -15.51 -7.68 18.64
N GLU A 131 -15.92 -6.43 18.79
CA GLU A 131 -16.40 -5.61 17.69
C GLU A 131 -15.30 -5.38 16.64
N VAL A 132 -14.09 -5.03 17.09
CA VAL A 132 -12.94 -4.82 16.19
C VAL A 132 -12.53 -6.14 15.50
N ASN A 133 -12.46 -7.26 16.23
CA ASN A 133 -12.08 -8.57 15.70
C ASN A 133 -13.01 -9.06 14.59
N ARG A 134 -14.32 -8.72 14.62
CA ARG A 134 -15.27 -9.07 13.54
C ARG A 134 -14.89 -8.50 12.18
N SER A 135 -14.12 -7.41 12.18
CA SER A 135 -13.67 -6.71 10.97
C SER A 135 -12.26 -7.09 10.51
N LEU A 136 -11.54 -7.91 11.29
CA LEU A 136 -10.12 -8.23 11.07
C LEU A 136 -9.92 -9.67 10.56
N PRO A 137 -8.91 -9.92 9.68
CA PRO A 137 -8.50 -11.27 9.29
C PRO A 137 -8.09 -12.12 10.50
N ALA A 138 -8.33 -13.44 10.45
CA ALA A 138 -8.15 -14.35 11.58
C ALA A 138 -6.75 -14.30 12.25
N PHE A 139 -5.68 -14.03 11.51
CA PHE A 139 -4.31 -13.95 12.03
C PHE A 139 -3.98 -12.63 12.77
N THR A 140 -4.87 -11.63 12.70
CA THR A 140 -4.74 -10.33 13.39
C THR A 140 -5.71 -10.17 14.56
N GLN A 141 -6.58 -11.16 14.79
CA GLN A 141 -7.55 -11.10 15.88
C GLN A 141 -6.86 -11.33 17.23
N ILE A 142 -7.28 -10.56 18.24
CA ILE A 142 -6.83 -10.73 19.62
C ILE A 142 -7.77 -11.74 20.30
N HIS A 143 -7.23 -12.85 20.77
CA HIS A 143 -7.99 -13.88 21.49
C HIS A 143 -7.79 -13.74 23.01
N GLN A 144 -8.81 -14.11 23.79
CA GLN A 144 -8.79 -13.98 25.25
C GLN A 144 -7.84 -15.03 25.86
N LYS A 145 -6.55 -14.71 26.01
CA LYS A 145 -5.54 -15.55 26.69
C LYS A 145 -4.50 -14.68 27.43
N ALA A 146 -4.28 -14.92 28.72
CA ALA A 146 -3.33 -14.18 29.56
C ALA A 146 -1.96 -14.89 29.67
N PHE A 147 -0.86 -14.14 29.64
CA PHE A 147 0.54 -14.64 29.63
C PHE A 147 1.39 -14.19 30.84
N THR A 148 0.77 -13.63 31.88
CA THR A 148 1.45 -13.00 33.04
C THR A 148 2.44 -13.94 33.74
N ALA A 149 2.14 -15.24 33.82
CA ALA A 149 3.00 -16.23 34.47
C ALA A 149 4.35 -16.44 33.75
N ASP A 150 4.37 -16.36 32.41
CA ASP A 150 5.56 -16.61 31.60
C ASP A 150 6.57 -15.44 31.66
N ILE A 151 6.07 -14.22 31.82
CA ILE A 151 6.87 -12.99 31.87
C ILE A 151 7.63 -12.87 33.21
N ASN A 152 7.01 -13.24 34.33
CA ASN A 152 7.65 -13.16 35.64
C ASN A 152 8.90 -14.05 35.74
N ALA A 153 8.91 -15.21 35.08
CA ALA A 153 10.05 -16.12 35.03
C ALA A 153 11.31 -15.55 34.31
N ILE A 154 11.17 -14.46 33.55
CA ILE A 154 12.28 -13.78 32.84
C ILE A 154 12.98 -12.76 33.76
N TYR A 155 12.21 -12.06 34.59
CA TYR A 155 12.74 -11.01 35.49
C TYR A 155 13.68 -11.57 36.57
N ASP A 156 13.42 -12.79 37.04
CA ASP A 156 14.23 -13.47 38.06
C ASP A 156 15.70 -13.70 37.63
N ARG A 157 16.03 -13.62 36.33
CA ARG A 157 17.40 -13.82 35.82
C ARG A 157 18.28 -12.56 35.75
N SER A 158 17.77 -11.37 36.11
CA SER A 158 18.38 -10.06 35.79
C SER A 158 19.30 -9.42 36.86
N THR A 159 19.70 -10.15 37.91
CA THR A 159 20.31 -9.60 39.14
C THR A 159 21.86 -9.51 39.17
N HIS A 160 22.56 -9.30 38.05
CA HIS A 160 24.03 -9.11 38.03
C HIS A 160 24.47 -7.75 37.43
N SER A 161 25.55 -7.15 37.97
CA SER A 161 26.01 -5.77 37.67
C SER A 161 26.55 -5.57 36.25
N LYS A 162 26.23 -4.43 35.61
CA LYS A 162 26.61 -4.07 34.23
C LYS A 162 28.09 -3.60 34.12
N PRO A 163 28.81 -3.96 33.03
CA PRO A 163 30.16 -3.44 32.75
C PRO A 163 30.20 -1.99 32.23
N SER A 164 31.31 -1.26 32.43
CA SER A 164 31.50 0.16 32.04
C SER A 164 32.90 0.44 31.47
N VAL A 165 33.01 1.31 30.45
CA VAL A 165 34.26 1.78 29.81
C VAL A 165 34.22 3.31 29.69
N HIS A 166 35.36 4.00 29.75
CA HIS A 166 35.44 5.48 29.65
C HIS A 166 36.47 5.94 28.61
N ILE A 167 36.09 6.88 27.73
CA ILE A 167 36.85 7.36 26.57
C ILE A 167 36.79 8.89 26.51
N ASN A 168 37.89 9.56 26.86
CA ASN A 168 37.95 11.03 26.96
C ASN A 168 38.19 11.78 25.63
N GLY A 169 38.35 11.06 24.51
CA GLY A 169 38.38 11.64 23.16
C GLY A 169 39.54 12.60 22.84
N THR A 170 40.59 12.63 23.66
CA THR A 170 41.67 13.63 23.56
C THR A 170 42.56 13.46 22.34
N THR A 171 42.78 12.21 21.88
CA THR A 171 43.49 11.88 20.64
C THR A 171 42.82 10.71 19.92
N GLU A 172 43.10 10.56 18.63
CA GLU A 172 42.60 9.44 17.82
C GLU A 172 43.04 8.09 18.39
N ASP A 173 44.29 7.98 18.86
CA ASP A 173 44.82 6.77 19.49
C ASP A 173 44.06 6.38 20.78
N VAL A 174 43.68 7.36 21.60
CA VAL A 174 42.91 7.12 22.84
C VAL A 174 41.48 6.66 22.51
N VAL A 175 40.88 7.21 21.46
CA VAL A 175 39.56 6.78 20.98
C VAL A 175 39.63 5.34 20.44
N CYS A 176 40.61 5.03 19.60
CA CYS A 176 40.79 3.69 19.04
C CYS A 176 41.02 2.66 20.15
N LEU A 177 41.87 2.96 21.14
CA LEU A 177 42.12 2.07 22.28
C LEU A 177 40.83 1.79 23.08
N GLY A 178 40.08 2.82 23.42
CA GLY A 178 38.83 2.68 24.18
C GLY A 178 37.74 1.92 23.43
N ILE A 179 37.64 2.10 22.11
CA ILE A 179 36.71 1.31 21.28
C ILE A 179 37.10 -0.17 21.27
N ARG A 180 38.40 -0.50 21.21
CA ARG A 180 38.85 -1.89 21.29
C ARG A 180 38.55 -2.53 22.65
N GLU A 181 38.75 -1.78 23.74
CA GLU A 181 38.39 -2.23 25.10
C GLU A 181 36.87 -2.47 25.25
N ALA A 182 36.04 -1.60 24.67
CA ALA A 182 34.59 -1.79 24.65
C ALA A 182 34.17 -3.03 23.86
N ILE A 183 34.80 -3.28 22.70
CA ILE A 183 34.57 -4.49 21.89
C ILE A 183 34.98 -5.73 22.69
N GLU A 184 36.16 -5.72 23.30
CA GLU A 184 36.64 -6.80 24.16
C GLU A 184 35.67 -7.07 25.32
N THR A 185 35.17 -6.02 25.98
CA THR A 185 34.24 -6.12 27.11
C THR A 185 32.91 -6.80 26.73
N VAL A 186 32.37 -6.53 25.53
CA VAL A 186 31.07 -7.08 25.14
C VAL A 186 31.14 -8.44 24.43
N SER A 187 32.32 -8.83 23.91
CA SER A 187 32.46 -10.06 23.13
C SER A 187 33.61 -10.99 23.55
N GLY A 188 34.49 -10.56 24.46
CA GLY A 188 35.69 -11.28 24.88
C GLY A 188 36.79 -11.38 23.81
N LEU A 189 36.77 -10.51 22.79
CA LEU A 189 37.74 -10.55 21.69
C LEU A 189 39.01 -9.77 22.04
N VAL A 190 40.14 -10.47 22.10
CA VAL A 190 41.46 -9.90 22.42
C VAL A 190 42.32 -9.66 21.17
N ASP A 191 43.40 -8.89 21.33
CA ASP A 191 44.40 -8.58 20.29
C ASP A 191 43.78 -7.99 19.01
N LEU A 192 42.96 -6.95 19.17
CA LEU A 192 42.35 -6.22 18.07
C LEU A 192 43.31 -5.15 17.52
N LYS A 193 43.38 -5.03 16.19
CA LYS A 193 43.99 -3.90 15.45
C LYS A 193 42.89 -3.08 14.78
N ASP A 194 43.18 -1.83 14.43
CA ASP A 194 42.17 -0.88 13.89
C ASP A 194 41.54 -1.33 12.56
N ASP A 195 42.25 -2.12 11.76
CA ASP A 195 41.79 -2.62 10.47
C ASP A 195 41.10 -4.01 10.56
N ASN A 196 40.89 -4.53 11.77
CA ASN A 196 40.32 -5.86 11.96
C ASN A 196 38.84 -5.93 11.60
N LYS A 197 38.48 -6.95 10.81
CA LYS A 197 37.09 -7.29 10.52
C LYS A 197 36.50 -8.09 11.70
N ILE A 198 35.96 -7.40 12.69
CA ILE A 198 35.50 -8.02 13.95
C ILE A 198 34.42 -9.10 13.76
N PHE A 199 33.52 -8.96 12.77
CA PHE A 199 32.49 -9.96 12.48
C PHE A 199 33.06 -11.30 12.03
N THR A 200 34.21 -11.30 11.33
CA THR A 200 34.87 -12.55 10.94
C THR A 200 35.58 -13.23 12.10
N ARG A 201 35.68 -12.56 13.27
CA ARG A 201 36.27 -13.09 14.50
C ARG A 201 35.23 -13.51 15.55
N GLY A 202 33.94 -13.58 15.19
CA GLY A 202 32.87 -14.03 16.10
C GLY A 202 32.07 -12.92 16.77
N PHE A 203 32.31 -11.65 16.38
CA PHE A 203 31.43 -10.53 16.76
C PHE A 203 30.07 -10.66 16.06
N ASN A 204 28.96 -10.47 16.78
CA ASN A 204 27.60 -10.70 16.25
C ASN A 204 26.65 -9.54 16.56
N SER A 205 25.40 -9.62 16.09
CA SER A 205 24.39 -8.56 16.21
C SER A 205 23.98 -8.25 17.66
N LEU A 206 24.01 -9.24 18.56
CA LEU A 206 23.75 -9.01 19.98
C LEU A 206 24.90 -8.25 20.63
N HIS A 207 26.15 -8.59 20.29
CA HIS A 207 27.33 -7.82 20.72
C HIS A 207 27.30 -6.38 20.20
N ILE A 208 26.77 -6.13 19.00
CA ILE A 208 26.58 -4.77 18.46
C ILE A 208 25.62 -3.95 19.33
N ILE A 209 24.52 -4.53 19.78
CA ILE A 209 23.54 -3.84 20.63
C ILE A 209 24.17 -3.47 21.97
N HIS A 210 24.91 -4.40 22.59
CA HIS A 210 25.61 -4.14 23.84
C HIS A 210 26.75 -3.13 23.68
N LEU A 211 27.51 -3.21 22.58
CA LEU A 211 28.58 -2.27 22.27
C LEU A 211 28.04 -0.85 22.07
N ALA A 212 26.94 -0.70 21.35
CA ALA A 212 26.30 0.60 21.13
C ALA A 212 25.86 1.24 22.46
N GLY A 213 25.28 0.44 23.36
CA GLY A 213 24.92 0.89 24.71
C GLY A 213 26.14 1.30 25.53
N LEU A 214 27.18 0.47 25.55
CA LEU A 214 28.42 0.73 26.30
C LEU A 214 29.15 1.98 25.78
N LEU A 215 29.34 2.11 24.47
CA LEU A 215 29.99 3.26 23.85
C LEU A 215 29.18 4.55 24.05
N SER A 216 27.84 4.48 24.01
CA SER A 216 27.01 5.66 24.26
C SER A 216 27.18 6.25 25.66
N SER A 217 27.59 5.43 26.63
CA SER A 217 27.94 5.88 27.99
C SER A 217 29.43 6.16 28.20
N ALA A 218 30.27 5.79 27.23
CA ALA A 218 31.72 5.82 27.41
C ALA A 218 32.35 7.18 27.10
N PHE A 219 31.74 7.98 26.23
CA PHE A 219 32.29 9.28 25.83
C PHE A 219 31.70 10.44 26.64
N ASP A 220 32.56 11.42 26.99
CA ASP A 220 32.15 12.66 27.65
C ASP A 220 31.30 13.60 26.77
N GLN A 221 31.31 13.37 25.45
CA GLN A 221 30.52 14.11 24.44
C GLN A 221 29.97 13.13 23.39
N PRO A 222 28.91 13.48 22.64
CA PRO A 222 28.36 12.60 21.61
C PRO A 222 29.44 12.17 20.60
N ILE A 223 29.51 10.87 20.28
CA ILE A 223 30.57 10.28 19.44
C ILE A 223 30.78 11.01 18.10
N ASN A 224 29.71 11.57 17.52
CA ASN A 224 29.75 12.35 16.27
C ASN A 224 30.61 13.62 16.36
N SER A 225 30.84 14.17 17.56
CA SER A 225 31.72 15.34 17.76
C SER A 225 33.20 15.00 17.56
N TYR A 226 33.57 13.73 17.73
CA TYR A 226 34.95 13.24 17.56
C TYR A 226 35.22 12.70 16.15
N LEU A 227 34.17 12.36 15.40
CA LEU A 227 34.27 11.81 14.04
C LEU A 227 34.37 12.97 13.01
N LYS A 228 35.59 13.35 12.62
CA LYS A 228 35.81 14.41 11.59
C LYS A 228 35.25 14.05 10.21
N HIS A 229 35.00 12.77 9.93
CA HIS A 229 34.42 12.28 8.67
C HIS A 229 33.42 11.14 8.94
N GLY A 230 32.16 11.47 9.20
CA GLY A 230 31.07 10.47 9.22
C GLY A 230 30.82 9.90 7.82
N PRO A 231 30.36 8.63 7.68
CA PRO A 231 30.21 8.01 6.37
C PRO A 231 29.11 8.68 5.54
N GLN A 232 29.45 9.16 4.34
CA GLN A 232 28.51 9.66 3.33
C GLN A 232 27.66 8.53 2.67
N ASP A 233 27.45 7.41 3.37
CA ASP A 233 27.02 6.13 2.76
C ASP A 233 25.53 6.04 2.41
N LYS A 234 24.65 6.83 3.02
CA LYS A 234 23.19 6.69 2.77
C LYS A 234 22.77 7.10 1.36
N ILE A 235 23.43 8.08 0.75
CA ILE A 235 23.12 8.53 -0.63
C ILE A 235 23.79 7.61 -1.67
N TYR A 236 24.97 7.06 -1.34
CA TYR A 236 25.71 6.15 -2.22
C TYR A 236 25.00 4.82 -2.42
N HIS A 237 24.46 4.19 -1.36
CA HIS A 237 23.81 2.89 -1.46
C HIS A 237 22.54 2.87 -2.33
N SER A 238 21.69 3.91 -2.24
CA SER A 238 20.46 3.98 -3.05
C SER A 238 20.78 4.11 -4.55
N LYS A 239 21.76 4.97 -4.88
CA LYS A 239 22.18 5.20 -6.25
C LYS A 239 22.88 3.98 -6.87
N VAL A 240 23.80 3.36 -6.14
CA VAL A 240 24.46 2.11 -6.59
C VAL A 240 23.44 0.99 -6.82
N THR A 241 22.43 0.87 -5.95
CA THR A 241 21.36 -0.12 -6.11
C THR A 241 20.52 0.14 -7.37
N GLN A 242 20.12 1.40 -7.62
CA GLN A 242 19.38 1.78 -8.83
C GLN A 242 20.22 1.58 -10.10
N ASP A 243 21.49 2.00 -10.07
CA ASP A 243 22.41 1.87 -11.20
C ASP A 243 22.68 0.40 -11.55
N MET A 244 22.80 -0.48 -10.55
CA MET A 244 22.89 -1.92 -10.78
C MET A 244 21.60 -2.48 -11.39
N LEU A 245 20.43 -2.11 -10.88
CA LEU A 245 19.14 -2.52 -11.45
C LEU A 245 19.04 -2.11 -12.92
N ILE A 246 19.35 -0.86 -13.26
CA ILE A 246 19.31 -0.36 -14.64
C ILE A 246 20.31 -1.09 -15.53
N LYS A 247 21.55 -1.29 -15.05
CA LYS A 247 22.62 -1.96 -15.79
C LYS A 247 22.24 -3.38 -16.20
N TYR A 248 21.66 -4.15 -15.28
CA TYR A 248 21.33 -5.55 -15.51
C TYR A 248 19.93 -5.75 -16.12
N ALA A 249 18.98 -4.82 -15.91
CA ALA A 249 17.64 -4.88 -16.49
C ALA A 249 17.64 -4.91 -18.04
N ARG A 250 18.59 -4.21 -18.67
CA ARG A 250 18.72 -4.15 -20.14
C ARG A 250 18.94 -5.50 -20.81
N ALA A 251 19.55 -6.46 -20.12
CA ALA A 251 19.74 -7.81 -20.65
C ALA A 251 18.43 -8.61 -20.75
N PHE A 252 17.36 -8.12 -20.10
CA PHE A 252 16.04 -8.74 -20.10
C PHE A 252 15.03 -8.00 -21.01
N GLU A 253 15.45 -6.94 -21.70
CA GLU A 253 14.60 -6.29 -22.71
C GLU A 253 14.46 -7.22 -23.93
N PRO A 254 13.23 -7.45 -24.44
CA PRO A 254 13.05 -8.25 -25.65
C PRO A 254 13.75 -7.58 -26.86
N PRO A 255 14.24 -8.36 -27.83
CA PRO A 255 14.93 -7.82 -29.01
C PRO A 255 14.09 -6.74 -29.71
N ARG A 256 14.69 -5.58 -29.95
CA ARG A 256 14.02 -4.32 -30.33
C ARG A 256 13.42 -4.27 -31.75
N GLU A 257 13.56 -5.35 -32.53
CA GLU A 257 13.32 -5.40 -33.98
C GLU A 257 12.31 -6.48 -34.45
N ALA A 258 11.41 -6.97 -33.59
CA ALA A 258 10.34 -7.83 -34.08
C ALA A 258 9.28 -6.99 -34.83
N LYS A 259 9.07 -7.28 -36.12
CA LYS A 259 7.87 -6.85 -36.86
C LYS A 259 6.63 -7.32 -36.11
N GLU A 260 5.64 -6.44 -35.96
CA GLU A 260 4.44 -6.68 -35.16
C GLU A 260 3.22 -6.97 -36.05
N HIS A 261 2.49 -8.00 -35.66
CA HIS A 261 1.24 -8.43 -36.28
C HIS A 261 0.15 -8.34 -35.20
N ILE A 262 -0.80 -7.42 -35.38
CA ILE A 262 -1.71 -6.99 -34.32
C ILE A 262 -3.14 -7.44 -34.60
N VAL A 263 -3.80 -8.02 -33.62
CA VAL A 263 -5.26 -8.19 -33.63
C VAL A 263 -5.87 -6.99 -32.92
N LEU A 264 -6.75 -6.25 -33.58
CA LEU A 264 -7.48 -5.13 -33.00
C LEU A 264 -8.98 -5.38 -33.07
N THR A 265 -9.66 -5.40 -31.91
CA THR A 265 -11.12 -5.57 -31.89
C THR A 265 -11.85 -4.23 -31.88
N GLY A 266 -12.88 -4.09 -32.71
CA GLY A 266 -13.79 -2.96 -32.71
C GLY A 266 -13.14 -1.67 -33.22
N THR A 267 -12.76 -1.65 -34.49
CA THR A 267 -12.05 -0.52 -35.15
C THR A 267 -12.98 0.62 -35.56
N THR A 268 -14.29 0.39 -35.58
CA THR A 268 -15.27 1.28 -36.20
C THR A 268 -15.92 2.31 -35.25
N ARG A 269 -15.58 2.28 -33.95
CA ARG A 269 -16.04 3.31 -32.99
C ARG A 269 -15.13 4.55 -33.04
N GLU A 270 -15.57 5.62 -32.39
CA GLU A 270 -14.98 6.96 -32.51
C GLU A 270 -13.47 7.03 -32.23
N ILE A 271 -13.03 6.53 -31.08
CA ILE A 271 -11.61 6.45 -30.69
C ILE A 271 -10.87 5.37 -31.49
N SER A 272 -11.58 4.30 -31.84
CA SER A 272 -10.97 3.13 -32.48
C SER A 272 -10.42 3.38 -33.88
N SER A 273 -10.99 4.34 -34.62
CA SER A 273 -10.49 4.68 -35.95
C SER A 273 -9.12 5.34 -35.90
N TYR A 274 -8.88 6.16 -34.87
CA TYR A 274 -7.56 6.76 -34.60
C TYR A 274 -6.55 5.70 -34.20
N LEU A 275 -6.96 4.72 -33.39
CA LEU A 275 -6.08 3.62 -32.99
C LEU A 275 -5.62 2.80 -34.21
N LEU A 276 -6.51 2.49 -35.14
CA LEU A 276 -6.12 1.82 -36.39
C LEU A 276 -5.15 2.67 -37.22
N ASP A 277 -5.41 3.98 -37.35
CA ASP A 277 -4.54 4.90 -38.08
C ASP A 277 -3.12 4.96 -37.48
N VAL A 278 -3.00 5.13 -36.16
CA VAL A 278 -1.72 5.13 -35.44
C VAL A 278 -0.97 3.81 -35.61
N LEU A 279 -1.66 2.67 -35.51
CA LEU A 279 -1.02 1.37 -35.71
C LEU A 279 -0.51 1.22 -37.14
N CYS A 280 -1.30 1.62 -38.14
CA CYS A 280 -0.91 1.47 -39.54
C CYS A 280 0.19 2.44 -39.96
N ASN A 281 0.30 3.61 -39.33
CA ASN A 281 1.38 4.57 -39.54
C ASN A 281 2.68 4.20 -38.79
N ASN A 282 2.68 3.13 -37.98
CA ASN A 282 3.88 2.61 -37.35
C ASN A 282 4.60 1.60 -38.26
N ASP A 283 5.86 1.87 -38.60
CA ASP A 283 6.68 1.01 -39.48
C ASP A 283 6.96 -0.38 -38.91
N LYS A 284 6.89 -0.54 -37.58
CA LYS A 284 7.03 -1.84 -36.93
C LYS A 284 5.80 -2.72 -37.15
N VAL A 285 4.62 -2.12 -37.35
CA VAL A 285 3.39 -2.86 -37.56
C VAL A 285 3.26 -3.21 -39.03
N VAL A 286 3.23 -4.50 -39.31
CA VAL A 286 3.17 -5.04 -40.67
C VAL A 286 1.76 -5.42 -41.06
N LYS A 287 0.96 -5.89 -40.10
CA LYS A 287 -0.37 -6.42 -40.35
C LYS A 287 -1.31 -6.16 -39.18
N VAL A 288 -2.55 -5.81 -39.48
CA VAL A 288 -3.60 -5.60 -38.47
C VAL A 288 -4.87 -6.40 -38.84
N TRP A 289 -5.21 -7.42 -38.05
CA TRP A 289 -6.53 -8.06 -38.17
C TRP A 289 -7.57 -7.23 -37.41
N CYS A 290 -8.50 -6.64 -38.16
CA CYS A 290 -9.54 -5.77 -37.65
C CYS A 290 -10.82 -6.57 -37.39
N LEU A 291 -10.97 -7.10 -36.18
CA LEU A 291 -12.12 -7.92 -35.79
C LEU A 291 -13.32 -7.02 -35.45
N ASN A 292 -14.38 -7.08 -36.25
CA ASN A 292 -15.59 -6.27 -36.06
C ASN A 292 -16.87 -7.12 -36.07
N ARG A 293 -17.90 -6.71 -35.32
CA ARG A 293 -19.21 -7.40 -35.30
C ARG A 293 -19.98 -7.25 -36.62
N SER A 294 -19.83 -6.09 -37.25
CA SER A 294 -20.59 -5.72 -38.44
C SER A 294 -19.90 -6.16 -39.73
N ALA A 295 -20.69 -6.60 -40.72
CA ALA A 295 -20.19 -6.96 -42.04
C ALA A 295 -19.75 -5.73 -42.86
N ASP A 296 -20.34 -4.56 -42.59
CA ASP A 296 -20.02 -3.29 -43.26
C ASP A 296 -18.82 -2.55 -42.62
N ALA A 297 -18.06 -3.20 -41.74
CA ALA A 297 -17.03 -2.55 -40.94
C ALA A 297 -15.93 -1.87 -41.77
N PHE A 298 -15.61 -2.42 -42.94
CA PHE A 298 -14.68 -1.79 -43.88
C PHE A 298 -15.22 -0.44 -44.36
N GLN A 299 -16.46 -0.38 -44.85
CA GLN A 299 -17.06 0.85 -45.35
C GLN A 299 -17.20 1.89 -44.23
N ARG A 300 -17.64 1.46 -43.04
CA ARG A 300 -17.69 2.34 -41.87
C ARG A 300 -16.33 2.90 -41.49
N GLN A 301 -15.26 2.12 -41.64
CA GLN A 301 -13.91 2.63 -41.43
C GLN A 301 -13.52 3.68 -42.49
N VAL A 302 -13.84 3.44 -43.76
CA VAL A 302 -13.62 4.41 -44.85
C VAL A 302 -14.32 5.73 -44.54
N ASP A 303 -15.60 5.67 -44.19
CA ASP A 303 -16.41 6.87 -43.91
C ASP A 303 -15.90 7.62 -42.67
N SER A 304 -15.52 6.88 -41.61
CA SER A 304 -14.94 7.42 -40.38
C SER A 304 -13.56 8.05 -40.61
N ALA A 305 -12.70 7.43 -41.42
CA ALA A 305 -11.39 7.99 -41.76
C ALA A 305 -11.54 9.28 -42.56
N LYS A 306 -12.45 9.30 -43.54
CA LYS A 306 -12.74 10.49 -44.35
C LYS A 306 -13.30 11.65 -43.52
N SER A 307 -14.23 11.38 -42.59
CA SER A 307 -14.82 12.42 -41.76
C SER A 307 -13.86 13.02 -40.72
N LYS A 308 -12.79 12.29 -40.38
CA LYS A 308 -11.77 12.68 -39.39
C LYS A 308 -10.43 13.08 -39.99
N ASP A 309 -10.34 13.17 -41.31
CA ASP A 309 -9.11 13.47 -42.05
C ASP A 309 -7.94 12.53 -41.70
N LEU A 310 -8.23 11.23 -41.54
CA LEU A 310 -7.25 10.19 -41.24
C LEU A 310 -6.66 9.61 -42.53
N SER A 311 -5.44 9.08 -42.43
CA SER A 311 -4.75 8.50 -43.58
C SER A 311 -5.51 7.28 -44.13
N SER A 312 -5.39 7.01 -45.43
CA SER A 312 -5.88 5.77 -46.03
C SER A 312 -4.85 4.63 -46.02
N ASN A 313 -3.67 4.86 -45.43
CA ASN A 313 -2.54 3.91 -45.43
C ASN A 313 -2.90 2.57 -44.78
N TRP A 314 -3.86 2.57 -43.85
CA TRP A 314 -4.37 1.37 -43.20
C TRP A 314 -4.88 0.31 -44.18
N GLN A 315 -5.36 0.69 -45.37
CA GLN A 315 -5.86 -0.27 -46.37
C GLN A 315 -4.80 -1.30 -46.80
N SER A 316 -3.52 -0.93 -46.77
CA SER A 316 -2.41 -1.82 -47.15
C SER A 316 -2.03 -2.84 -46.05
N LYS A 317 -2.36 -2.55 -44.79
CA LYS A 317 -1.96 -3.37 -43.62
C LYS A 317 -3.16 -4.05 -42.93
N ALA A 318 -4.37 -3.54 -43.11
CA ALA A 318 -5.56 -3.96 -42.38
C ALA A 318 -6.36 -5.05 -43.12
N LYS A 319 -6.59 -6.17 -42.44
CA LYS A 319 -7.52 -7.23 -42.88
C LYS A 319 -8.78 -7.19 -42.02
N PHE A 320 -9.91 -6.85 -42.60
CA PHE A 320 -11.20 -6.81 -41.89
C PHE A 320 -11.81 -8.19 -41.80
N ILE A 321 -12.16 -8.62 -40.59
CA ILE A 321 -12.78 -9.91 -40.35
C ILE A 321 -14.02 -9.69 -39.49
N ARG A 322 -15.14 -10.28 -39.92
CA ARG A 322 -16.35 -10.34 -39.11
C ARG A 322 -16.16 -11.37 -38.00
N TYR A 323 -16.42 -10.98 -36.76
CA TYR A 323 -16.41 -11.91 -35.63
C TYR A 323 -17.72 -11.81 -34.83
N ASP A 324 -18.11 -12.92 -34.24
CA ASP A 324 -19.21 -13.01 -33.28
C ASP A 324 -18.67 -13.31 -31.89
N VAL A 325 -18.92 -12.38 -30.97
CA VAL A 325 -18.40 -12.43 -29.59
C VAL A 325 -18.95 -13.61 -28.80
N ALA A 326 -20.15 -14.08 -29.14
CA ALA A 326 -20.83 -15.17 -28.43
C ALA A 326 -20.52 -16.57 -29.03
N SER A 327 -19.97 -16.62 -30.24
CA SER A 327 -19.68 -17.87 -30.93
C SER A 327 -18.38 -18.53 -30.45
N GLU A 328 -18.31 -19.86 -30.55
CA GLU A 328 -17.06 -20.59 -30.40
C GLU A 328 -16.01 -20.07 -31.38
N ASN A 329 -14.76 -19.96 -30.93
CA ASN A 329 -13.65 -19.39 -31.71
C ASN A 329 -13.97 -18.02 -32.34
N LEU A 330 -14.83 -17.22 -31.69
CA LEU A 330 -15.25 -15.89 -32.14
C LEU A 330 -15.99 -15.90 -33.49
N GLY A 331 -16.49 -17.05 -33.94
CA GLY A 331 -17.07 -17.20 -35.28
C GLY A 331 -16.07 -17.03 -36.43
N LEU A 332 -14.76 -17.13 -36.15
CA LEU A 332 -13.71 -17.04 -37.17
C LEU A 332 -13.69 -18.29 -38.05
N SER A 333 -13.28 -18.12 -39.31
CA SER A 333 -12.96 -19.27 -40.17
C SER A 333 -11.75 -20.03 -39.58
N GLN A 334 -11.66 -21.34 -39.83
CA GLN A 334 -10.49 -22.13 -39.38
C GLN A 334 -9.18 -21.56 -39.93
N ALA A 335 -9.20 -21.01 -41.15
CA ALA A 335 -8.04 -20.39 -41.77
C ALA A 335 -7.61 -19.13 -41.01
N ASP A 336 -8.54 -18.21 -40.72
CA ASP A 336 -8.24 -16.97 -40.00
C ASP A 336 -7.81 -17.26 -38.56
N PHE A 337 -8.47 -18.20 -37.87
CA PHE A 337 -8.09 -18.58 -36.52
C PHE A 337 -6.66 -19.14 -36.48
N LYS A 338 -6.30 -20.04 -37.40
CA LYS A 338 -4.95 -20.62 -37.50
C LYS A 338 -3.91 -19.56 -37.84
N GLU A 339 -4.23 -18.66 -38.77
CA GLU A 339 -3.35 -17.55 -39.17
C GLU A 339 -3.07 -16.63 -37.97
N ILE A 340 -4.11 -16.14 -37.29
CA ILE A 340 -3.98 -15.26 -36.11
C ILE A 340 -3.17 -15.95 -35.02
N LYS A 341 -3.49 -17.21 -34.70
CA LYS A 341 -2.81 -17.98 -33.66
C LYS A 341 -1.31 -18.12 -33.92
N ASN A 342 -0.90 -18.28 -35.18
CA ASN A 342 0.48 -18.53 -35.55
C ASN A 342 1.30 -17.24 -35.74
N GLU A 343 0.65 -16.14 -36.13
CA GLU A 343 1.36 -14.92 -36.53
C GLU A 343 1.20 -13.75 -35.55
N ALA A 344 0.10 -13.67 -34.80
CA ALA A 344 -0.18 -12.47 -33.99
C ALA A 344 0.84 -12.30 -32.86
N THR A 345 1.43 -11.11 -32.75
CA THR A 345 2.38 -10.74 -31.69
C THR A 345 1.69 -9.99 -30.56
N ALA A 346 0.55 -9.36 -30.83
CA ALA A 346 -0.26 -8.66 -29.84
C ALA A 346 -1.75 -8.70 -30.17
N ILE A 347 -2.58 -8.69 -29.13
CA ILE A 347 -4.02 -8.47 -29.20
C ILE A 347 -4.35 -7.20 -28.41
N ILE A 348 -5.01 -6.25 -29.07
CA ILE A 348 -5.60 -5.06 -28.45
C ILE A 348 -7.11 -5.25 -28.45
N HIS A 349 -7.63 -5.63 -27.28
CA HIS A 349 -9.06 -5.83 -27.08
C HIS A 349 -9.73 -4.52 -26.64
N ASN A 350 -10.32 -3.84 -27.62
CA ASN A 350 -11.01 -2.56 -27.44
C ASN A 350 -12.54 -2.67 -27.60
N ALA A 351 -13.02 -3.59 -28.44
CA ALA A 351 -14.44 -3.88 -28.59
C ALA A 351 -15.08 -4.31 -27.26
N TRP A 352 -15.89 -3.43 -26.67
CA TRP A 352 -16.73 -3.72 -25.51
C TRP A 352 -18.03 -2.93 -25.62
N GLU A 353 -19.15 -3.50 -25.17
CA GLU A 353 -20.42 -2.78 -25.18
C GLU A 353 -20.41 -1.68 -24.12
N VAL A 354 -20.71 -0.44 -24.51
CA VAL A 354 -20.72 0.71 -23.59
C VAL A 354 -22.16 1.11 -23.36
N ASN A 355 -22.78 0.51 -22.35
CA ASN A 355 -24.14 0.83 -21.94
C ASN A 355 -24.25 0.71 -20.42
N PHE A 356 -24.48 1.85 -19.76
CA PHE A 356 -24.49 1.94 -18.30
C PHE A 356 -25.80 1.43 -17.67
N ASN A 357 -26.83 1.22 -18.47
CA ASN A 357 -28.18 0.86 -18.02
C ASN A 357 -28.47 -0.64 -18.12
N LEU A 358 -27.60 -1.41 -18.77
CA LEU A 358 -27.79 -2.86 -18.88
C LEU A 358 -27.53 -3.57 -17.54
N PRO A 359 -28.30 -4.63 -17.23
CA PRO A 359 -27.94 -5.51 -16.14
C PRO A 359 -26.59 -6.19 -16.44
N LEU A 360 -25.88 -6.60 -15.38
CA LEU A 360 -24.55 -7.22 -15.53
C LEU A 360 -24.58 -8.48 -16.41
N SER A 361 -25.65 -9.27 -16.31
CA SER A 361 -25.84 -10.49 -17.10
C SER A 361 -25.92 -10.25 -18.62
N SER A 362 -26.23 -9.02 -19.07
CA SER A 362 -26.19 -8.68 -20.49
C SER A 362 -24.76 -8.59 -21.04
N PHE A 363 -23.73 -8.59 -20.18
CA PHE A 363 -22.33 -8.56 -20.58
C PHE A 363 -21.72 -9.96 -20.76
N GLU A 364 -22.46 -11.04 -20.49
CA GLU A 364 -21.97 -12.41 -20.60
C GLU A 364 -21.34 -12.76 -21.95
N PRO A 365 -21.94 -12.33 -23.09
CA PRO A 365 -21.29 -12.49 -24.39
C PRO A 365 -19.88 -11.86 -24.45
N GLN A 366 -19.64 -10.74 -23.76
CA GLN A 366 -18.31 -10.11 -23.70
C GLN A 366 -17.30 -10.99 -22.95
N PHE A 367 -17.71 -11.66 -21.88
CA PHE A 367 -16.84 -12.58 -21.15
C PHE A 367 -16.53 -13.83 -21.96
N VAL A 368 -17.49 -14.33 -22.75
CA VAL A 368 -17.25 -15.42 -23.72
C VAL A 368 -16.22 -14.99 -24.77
N GLY A 369 -16.40 -13.80 -25.36
CA GLY A 369 -15.43 -13.26 -26.32
C GLY A 369 -14.03 -13.06 -25.73
N LEU A 370 -13.95 -12.52 -24.52
CA LEU A 370 -12.69 -12.35 -23.80
C LEU A 370 -11.99 -13.70 -23.58
N LYS A 371 -12.73 -14.72 -23.12
CA LYS A 371 -12.22 -16.08 -22.95
C LYS A 371 -11.69 -16.65 -24.27
N SER A 372 -12.41 -16.47 -25.37
CA SER A 372 -11.99 -16.95 -26.69
C SER A 372 -10.71 -16.26 -27.20
N LEU A 373 -10.56 -14.95 -26.98
CA LEU A 373 -9.31 -14.24 -27.29
C LEU A 373 -8.12 -14.73 -26.43
N VAL A 374 -8.37 -15.02 -25.15
CA VAL A 374 -7.35 -15.61 -24.27
C VAL A 374 -6.99 -17.04 -24.72
N ASN A 375 -7.94 -17.82 -25.23
CA ASN A 375 -7.67 -19.15 -25.79
C ASN A 375 -6.75 -19.08 -27.01
N ILE A 376 -6.89 -18.08 -27.89
CA ILE A 376 -5.94 -17.86 -29.00
C ILE A 376 -4.52 -17.69 -28.45
N CYS A 377 -4.34 -16.86 -27.42
CA CYS A 377 -3.04 -16.65 -26.78
C CYS A 377 -2.49 -17.93 -26.15
N ARG A 378 -3.37 -18.75 -25.56
CA ARG A 378 -3.02 -20.03 -24.93
C ARG A 378 -2.56 -21.08 -25.94
N GLU A 379 -3.20 -21.13 -27.11
CA GLU A 379 -2.93 -22.14 -28.13
C GLU A 379 -1.80 -21.75 -29.10
N ALA A 380 -1.35 -20.49 -29.05
CA ALA A 380 -0.20 -20.03 -29.81
C ALA A 380 1.10 -20.71 -29.32
N HIS A 381 2.01 -20.97 -30.25
CA HIS A 381 3.34 -21.54 -29.94
C HIS A 381 4.35 -20.49 -29.44
N HIS A 382 3.94 -19.22 -29.40
CA HIS A 382 4.72 -18.08 -28.94
C HIS A 382 3.89 -17.20 -28.01
N LYS A 383 4.56 -16.31 -27.27
CA LYS A 383 3.88 -15.36 -26.39
C LYS A 383 3.23 -14.25 -27.19
N ILE A 384 1.93 -14.08 -27.00
CA ILE A 384 1.15 -12.97 -27.54
C ILE A 384 0.90 -11.96 -26.41
N ARG A 385 1.28 -10.71 -26.62
CA ARG A 385 0.97 -9.63 -25.66
C ARG A 385 -0.51 -9.31 -25.70
N PHE A 386 -1.12 -9.16 -24.53
CA PHE A 386 -2.55 -8.84 -24.44
C PHE A 386 -2.73 -7.45 -23.82
N PHE A 387 -3.47 -6.59 -24.53
CA PHE A 387 -3.86 -5.26 -24.09
C PHE A 387 -5.38 -5.21 -24.00
N PHE A 388 -5.89 -4.76 -22.86
CA PHE A 388 -7.32 -4.61 -22.64
C PHE A 388 -7.65 -3.16 -22.33
N ILE A 389 -8.51 -2.54 -23.15
CA ILE A 389 -8.97 -1.18 -22.90
C ILE A 389 -10.05 -1.23 -21.83
N SER A 390 -9.68 -0.85 -20.60
CA SER A 390 -10.59 -0.81 -19.46
C SER A 390 -11.37 0.51 -19.40
N SER A 391 -11.98 0.81 -18.25
CA SER A 391 -12.63 2.08 -17.96
C SER A 391 -12.35 2.47 -16.53
N ILE A 392 -12.13 3.76 -16.27
CA ILE A 392 -12.04 4.32 -14.91
C ILE A 392 -13.30 4.02 -14.09
N SER A 393 -14.46 3.78 -14.75
CA SER A 393 -15.70 3.37 -14.07
C SER A 393 -15.59 2.06 -13.29
N ALA A 394 -14.56 1.25 -13.53
CA ALA A 394 -14.23 0.06 -12.73
C ALA A 394 -13.70 0.40 -11.33
N ALA A 395 -13.26 1.64 -11.11
CA ALA A 395 -12.67 2.12 -9.87
C ALA A 395 -13.30 3.44 -9.37
N MET A 396 -14.34 3.95 -10.01
CA MET A 396 -14.90 5.29 -9.71
C MET A 396 -15.47 5.45 -8.29
N LYS A 397 -15.85 4.36 -7.62
CA LYS A 397 -16.24 4.33 -6.21
C LYS A 397 -15.11 3.85 -5.30
N TRP A 398 -13.86 3.91 -5.77
CA TRP A 398 -12.71 3.65 -4.91
C TRP A 398 -12.73 4.62 -3.72
N PRO A 399 -12.68 4.13 -2.47
CA PRO A 399 -12.74 5.00 -1.31
C PRO A 399 -11.36 5.64 -1.10
N SER A 400 -11.06 6.65 -1.92
CA SER A 400 -9.77 7.36 -1.91
C SER A 400 -9.43 7.93 -0.55
N ASP A 401 -10.45 8.34 0.17
CA ASP A 401 -10.32 9.01 1.46
C ASP A 401 -9.90 8.01 2.56
N LEU A 402 -10.27 6.73 2.42
CA LEU A 402 -9.92 5.67 3.37
C LEU A 402 -8.65 4.90 2.98
N LEU A 403 -8.43 4.67 1.69
CA LEU A 403 -7.38 3.79 1.18
C LEU A 403 -6.25 4.54 0.45
N GLY A 404 -6.32 5.86 0.40
CA GLY A 404 -5.42 6.68 -0.41
C GLY A 404 -5.75 6.64 -1.90
N PRO A 405 -4.91 7.28 -2.74
CA PRO A 405 -5.17 7.38 -4.17
C PRO A 405 -5.26 6.00 -4.83
N ILE A 406 -6.13 5.88 -5.84
CA ILE A 406 -6.20 4.67 -6.66
C ILE A 406 -4.84 4.43 -7.33
N LEU A 407 -4.25 3.27 -7.08
CA LEU A 407 -2.99 2.86 -7.70
C LEU A 407 -3.25 2.13 -9.03
N GLU A 408 -2.27 2.15 -9.93
CA GLU A 408 -2.25 1.37 -11.18
C GLU A 408 -1.97 -0.13 -10.92
N ALA A 409 -2.70 -0.70 -9.96
CA ALA A 409 -2.54 -2.07 -9.48
C ALA A 409 -3.85 -2.88 -9.61
N SER A 410 -3.82 -4.10 -9.09
CA SER A 410 -5.03 -4.92 -8.96
C SER A 410 -6.02 -4.23 -8.02
N ILE A 411 -7.29 -4.11 -8.43
CA ILE A 411 -8.36 -3.55 -7.61
C ILE A 411 -9.01 -4.73 -6.89
N PRO A 412 -8.81 -4.93 -5.57
CA PRO A 412 -9.35 -6.10 -4.87
C PRO A 412 -10.85 -5.96 -4.53
N ARG A 413 -11.42 -4.77 -4.71
CA ARG A 413 -12.77 -4.40 -4.27
C ARG A 413 -13.79 -4.50 -5.41
N PHE A 414 -14.75 -5.42 -5.28
CA PHE A 414 -15.82 -5.60 -6.28
C PHE A 414 -16.93 -4.54 -6.22
N ASP A 415 -16.94 -3.70 -5.18
CA ASP A 415 -17.85 -2.56 -5.00
C ASP A 415 -17.26 -1.22 -5.50
N ALA A 416 -15.98 -1.21 -5.91
CA ALA A 416 -15.31 -0.05 -6.52
C ALA A 416 -15.95 0.47 -7.83
N PRO A 417 -16.71 -0.31 -8.61
CA PRO A 417 -17.37 0.22 -9.80
C PRO A 417 -18.62 1.05 -9.50
N ILE A 418 -18.81 2.13 -10.26
CA ILE A 418 -19.98 3.02 -10.09
C ILE A 418 -21.30 2.40 -10.62
N ASN A 419 -21.22 1.56 -11.64
CA ASN A 419 -22.37 0.94 -12.32
C ASN A 419 -22.03 -0.45 -12.88
N ARG A 420 -23.02 -1.13 -13.47
CA ARG A 420 -22.86 -2.50 -14.00
C ARG A 420 -21.89 -2.60 -15.17
N TYR A 421 -21.79 -1.56 -16.00
CA TYR A 421 -20.75 -1.48 -17.02
C TYR A 421 -19.35 -1.46 -16.40
N GLY A 422 -19.12 -0.63 -15.37
CA GLY A 422 -17.88 -0.63 -14.60
C GLY A 422 -17.58 -1.99 -13.96
N SER A 423 -18.60 -2.65 -13.39
CA SER A 423 -18.48 -4.01 -12.87
C SER A 423 -18.04 -5.00 -13.95
N SER A 424 -18.59 -4.90 -15.17
CA SER A 424 -18.18 -5.76 -16.29
C SER A 424 -16.70 -5.59 -16.65
N LYS A 425 -16.20 -4.35 -16.66
CA LYS A 425 -14.78 -4.04 -16.92
C LYS A 425 -13.87 -4.53 -15.80
N LEU A 426 -14.30 -4.39 -14.55
CA LEU A 426 -13.56 -4.91 -13.39
C LEU A 426 -13.44 -6.44 -13.46
N ILE A 427 -14.55 -7.15 -13.75
CA ILE A 427 -14.55 -8.62 -13.90
C ILE A 427 -13.56 -9.05 -15.00
N ALA A 428 -13.59 -8.39 -16.16
CA ALA A 428 -12.64 -8.66 -17.25
C ALA A 428 -11.18 -8.49 -16.78
N LYS A 429 -10.87 -7.43 -16.03
CA LYS A 429 -9.54 -7.19 -15.46
C LYS A 429 -9.12 -8.30 -14.49
N HIS A 430 -10.03 -8.80 -13.65
CA HIS A 430 -9.74 -9.95 -12.76
C HIS A 430 -9.52 -11.26 -13.53
N LEU A 431 -10.32 -11.55 -14.55
CA LEU A 431 -10.16 -12.72 -15.40
C LEU A 431 -8.80 -12.72 -16.11
N LEU A 432 -8.43 -11.58 -16.69
CA LEU A 432 -7.12 -11.39 -17.32
C LEU A 432 -5.98 -11.53 -16.30
N SER A 433 -6.12 -10.93 -15.12
CA SER A 433 -5.13 -11.08 -14.04
C SER A 433 -4.96 -12.54 -13.60
N LYS A 434 -6.05 -13.33 -13.60
CA LYS A 434 -5.99 -14.77 -13.34
C LYS A 434 -5.25 -15.51 -14.45
N ALA A 435 -5.48 -15.15 -15.72
CA ALA A 435 -4.77 -15.73 -16.86
C ALA A 435 -3.27 -15.41 -16.86
N VAL A 436 -2.88 -14.20 -16.42
CA VAL A 436 -1.47 -13.82 -16.22
C VAL A 436 -0.82 -14.67 -15.13
N ARG A 437 -1.45 -14.79 -13.95
CA ARG A 437 -0.93 -15.62 -12.85
C ARG A 437 -0.81 -17.10 -13.23
N ALA A 438 -1.68 -17.58 -14.12
CA ALA A 438 -1.60 -18.93 -14.68
C ALA A 438 -0.54 -19.08 -15.79
N GLY A 439 0.21 -18.03 -16.13
CA GLY A 439 1.24 -18.04 -17.17
C GLY A 439 0.71 -18.06 -18.60
N VAL A 440 -0.61 -17.88 -18.81
CA VAL A 440 -1.24 -17.89 -20.13
C VAL A 440 -0.93 -16.60 -20.89
N LEU A 441 -1.00 -15.45 -20.21
CA LEU A 441 -0.82 -14.14 -20.82
C LEU A 441 0.44 -13.44 -20.32
N SER A 442 1.05 -12.69 -21.23
CA SER A 442 1.89 -11.53 -20.90
C SER A 442 1.01 -10.28 -21.04
N LEU A 443 0.47 -9.80 -19.92
CA LEU A 443 -0.46 -8.67 -19.91
C LEU A 443 0.30 -7.35 -19.80
N SER A 444 -0.10 -6.39 -20.63
CA SER A 444 0.26 -4.99 -20.48
C SER A 444 -1.06 -4.23 -20.35
N VAL A 445 -1.25 -3.52 -19.23
CA VAL A 445 -2.45 -2.69 -19.03
C VAL A 445 -2.19 -1.34 -19.69
N LEU A 446 -3.12 -0.89 -20.53
CA LEU A 446 -3.18 0.46 -21.11
C LEU A 446 -4.40 1.19 -20.56
#